data_AF-A0A7C1ZQ43-F1
#
_entry.id   AF-A0A7C1ZQ43-F1
#
_cell.length_a   1.000
_cell.length_b   1.000
_cell.length_c   1.000
_cell.angle_alpha   90.00
_cell.angle_beta   90.00
_cell.angle_gamma   90.00
#
_symmetry.space_group_name_H-M   'P 1'
#
loop_
_entity.id
_entity.type
_entity.pdbx_description
1 polymer ?
#
loop_
_entity_poly.entity_id
_entity_poly.type
_entity_poly.pdbx_seq_one_letter_code
_entity_poly.pdbx_strand_id
1 'polypeptide(L)' 'EVAMVSLFGLDFRQQRGVASRMCKTLGDCNINIRAISTSISTITCVIEAQRLDEAVRALRDAFALP' A
#
# COMPACT_ATOMS: atom_id res chain seq x y z
N GLU A 1 16.05 0.06 -9.28
CA GLU A 1 15.93 0.73 -7.98
C GLU A 1 14.59 0.36 -7.34
N VAL A 2 14.45 0.43 -6.02
CA VAL A 2 13.21 0.09 -5.29
C VAL A 2 12.72 1.28 -4.48
N ALA A 3 11.41 1.36 -4.27
CA ALA A 3 10.79 2.32 -3.37
C ALA A 3 9.88 1.61 -2.36
N MET A 4 9.58 2.29 -1.26
CA MET A 4 8.63 1.83 -0.25
C MET A 4 7.40 2.73 -0.23
N VAL A 5 6.22 2.13 -0.18
CA VAL A 5 4.96 2.83 0.08
C VAL A 5 4.31 2.22 1.31
N SER A 6 3.89 3.10 2.23
CA SER A 6 3.40 2.69 3.55
C SER A 6 2.02 3.29 3.83
N LEU A 7 1.11 2.47 4.33
CA LEU A 7 -0.15 2.92 4.92
C LEU A 7 -0.01 2.92 6.44
N PHE A 8 -0.38 4.04 7.07
CA PHE A 8 -0.40 4.22 8.52
C PHE A 8 -1.84 4.33 9.02
N GLY A 9 -2.14 3.64 10.13
CA GLY A 9 -3.43 3.69 10.83
C GLY A 9 -3.24 3.54 12.34
N LEU A 10 -4.33 3.63 13.11
CA LEU A 10 -4.27 3.57 14.58
C LEU A 10 -4.08 2.13 15.10
N ASP A 11 -4.89 1.18 14.62
CA ASP A 11 -4.76 -0.27 14.88
C ASP A 11 -5.48 -1.05 13.78
N PHE A 12 -4.73 -1.76 12.94
CA PHE A 12 -5.31 -2.51 11.82
C PHE A 12 -6.12 -3.73 12.24
N ARG A 13 -6.04 -4.17 13.50
CA ARG A 13 -6.93 -5.23 14.01
C ARG A 13 -8.38 -4.76 14.07
N GLN A 14 -8.62 -3.46 14.20
CA GLN A 14 -9.96 -2.85 14.19
C GLN A 14 -10.45 -2.53 12.77
N GLN A 15 -9.55 -2.51 11.78
CA GLN A 15 -9.86 -2.18 10.39
C GLN A 15 -9.55 -3.38 9.48
N ARG A 16 -10.50 -4.32 9.42
CA ARG A 16 -10.38 -5.51 8.56
C ARG A 16 -10.31 -5.10 7.09
N GLY A 17 -9.46 -5.79 6.33
CA GLY A 17 -9.37 -5.63 4.88
C GLY A 17 -8.47 -4.50 4.39
N VAL A 18 -7.74 -3.79 5.28
CA VAL A 18 -6.76 -2.77 4.85
C VAL A 18 -5.67 -3.40 3.96
N ALA A 19 -5.09 -4.52 4.40
CA ALA A 19 -4.05 -5.22 3.62
C ALA A 19 -4.59 -5.74 2.28
N SER A 20 -5.78 -6.35 2.26
CA SER A 20 -6.36 -6.86 1.02
C SER A 20 -6.71 -5.73 0.04
N ARG A 21 -7.24 -4.60 0.53
CA ARG A 21 -7.47 -3.40 -0.28
C ARG A 21 -6.18 -2.84 -0.84
N MET A 22 -5.13 -2.70 -0.02
CA MET A 22 -3.82 -2.23 -0.48
C MET A 22 -3.23 -3.14 -1.57
N CYS A 23 -3.19 -4.46 -1.34
CA CYS A 23 -2.69 -5.41 -2.33
C CYS A 23 -3.53 -5.43 -3.60
N LYS A 24 -4.86 -5.34 -3.47
CA LYS A 24 -5.78 -5.27 -4.61
C LYS A 24 -5.55 -4.01 -5.44
N THR A 25 -5.46 -2.84 -4.81
CA THR A 25 -5.22 -1.57 -5.50
C THR A 25 -3.91 -1.58 -6.28
N LEU A 26 -2.82 -2.07 -5.68
CA LEU A 26 -1.54 -2.18 -6.38
C LEU A 26 -1.61 -3.21 -7.53
N GLY A 27 -2.31 -4.33 -7.33
CA GLY A 27 -2.53 -5.35 -8.36
C GLY A 27 -3.38 -4.86 -9.54
N ASP A 28 -4.45 -4.09 -9.27
CA ASP A 28 -5.32 -3.50 -10.29
C ASP A 28 -4.56 -2.49 -11.17
N CYS A 29 -3.50 -1.87 -10.64
CA CYS A 29 -2.55 -1.04 -11.38
C CYS A 29 -1.39 -1.83 -12.03
N ASN A 30 -1.38 -3.16 -11.95
CA ASN A 30 -0.26 -3.98 -12.42
C ASN A 30 1.10 -3.57 -11.79
N ILE A 31 1.10 -3.22 -10.50
CA ILE A 31 2.29 -2.91 -9.71
C ILE A 31 2.68 -4.14 -8.90
N ASN A 32 3.82 -4.75 -9.23
CA ASN A 32 4.30 -5.91 -8.51
C ASN A 32 4.85 -5.55 -7.12
N ILE A 33 4.37 -6.25 -6.09
CA ILE A 33 4.86 -6.12 -4.72
C ILE A 33 6.03 -7.09 -4.54
N ARG A 34 7.22 -6.56 -4.25
CA ARG A 34 8.45 -7.35 -4.07
C ARG A 34 8.63 -7.87 -2.64
N ALA A 35 8.16 -7.11 -1.66
CA ALA A 35 8.19 -7.49 -0.26
C ALA A 35 7.09 -6.74 0.52
N ILE A 36 6.65 -7.34 1.62
CA ILE A 36 5.67 -6.76 2.55
C ILE A 36 6.25 -6.80 3.96
N SER A 37 6.15 -5.69 4.68
CA SER A 37 6.43 -5.61 6.11
C SER A 37 5.25 -4.99 6.84
N THR A 38 4.89 -5.51 8.01
CA THR A 38 3.69 -5.10 8.75
C THR A 38 3.95 -4.93 10.24
N SER A 39 3.27 -3.96 10.85
CA SER A 39 3.14 -3.78 12.31
C SER A 39 1.65 -3.71 12.69
N ILE A 40 1.36 -3.39 13.95
CA ILE A 40 -0.01 -3.14 14.42
C ILE A 40 -0.69 -1.96 13.71
N SER A 41 0.10 -1.01 13.20
CA SER A 41 -0.36 0.28 12.68
C SER A 41 0.17 0.59 11.27
N THR A 42 1.03 -0.25 10.70
CA THR A 42 1.71 0.05 9.43
C THR A 42 1.78 -1.15 8.52
N ILE A 43 1.48 -0.96 7.24
CA ILE A 43 1.73 -1.92 6.17
C ILE A 43 2.61 -1.22 5.15
N THR A 44 3.77 -1.80 4.88
CA THR A 44 4.74 -1.28 3.92
C THR A 44 4.92 -2.29 2.79
N CYS A 45 4.80 -1.82 1.55
CA CYS A 45 5.10 -2.58 0.35
C CYS A 45 6.36 -2.03 -0.33
N VAL A 46 7.29 -2.92 -0.68
CA VAL A 46 8.43 -2.62 -1.53
C VAL A 46 8.04 -2.83 -2.99
N ILE A 47 8.20 -1.81 -3.81
CA ILE A 47 7.82 -1.79 -5.24
C ILE A 47 8.96 -1.25 -6.10
N GLU A 48 8.77 -1.27 -7.41
CA GLU A 48 9.69 -0.62 -8.35
C GLU A 48 9.63 0.90 -8.23
N ALA A 49 10.78 1.57 -8.14
CA ALA A 49 10.83 3.01 -7.83
C ALA A 49 10.08 3.88 -8.85
N GLN A 50 10.13 3.52 -10.13
CA GLN A 50 9.46 4.22 -11.22
C GLN A 50 7.92 4.18 -11.11
N ARG A 51 7.37 3.26 -10.32
CA ARG A 51 5.91 3.11 -10.10
C ARG A 51 5.42 3.83 -8.85
N LEU A 52 6.31 4.49 -8.08
CA LEU A 52 5.98 5.08 -6.79
C LEU A 52 4.82 6.09 -6.87
N ASP A 53 4.89 7.04 -7.80
CA ASP A 53 3.86 8.08 -7.92
C ASP A 53 2.50 7.51 -8.30
N GLU A 54 2.47 6.48 -9.16
CA GLU A 54 1.25 5.78 -9.53
C GLU A 54 0.68 5.00 -8.34
N ALA A 55 1.53 4.28 -7.60
CA ALA A 55 1.14 3.57 -6.39
C ALA A 55 0.54 4.52 -5.34
N VAL A 56 1.17 5.68 -5.11
CA VAL A 56 0.70 6.68 -4.15
C VAL A 56 -0.66 7.25 -4.57
N ARG A 57 -0.83 7.62 -5.86
CA ARG A 57 -2.11 8.12 -6.38
C ARG A 57 -3.22 7.07 -6.24
N ALA A 58 -2.97 5.85 -6.72
CA ALA A 58 -3.95 4.77 -6.65
C ALA A 58 -4.35 4.44 -5.22
N LEU A 59 -3.40 4.42 -4.28
CA LEU A 59 -3.70 4.18 -2.86
C LEU A 59 -4.43 5.36 -2.21
N ARG A 60 -4.10 6.62 -2.55
CA ARG A 60 -4.85 7.80 -2.07
C ARG A 60 -6.30 7.74 -2.51
N ASP A 61 -6.54 7.48 -3.80
CA ASP A 61 -7.89 7.35 -4.36
C ASP A 61 -8.62 6.17 -3.72
N ALA A 62 -7.94 5.01 -3.68
CA ALA A 62 -8.51 3.80 -3.14
C ALA A 62 -8.90 3.96 -1.68
N PHE A 63 -8.17 4.72 -0.85
CA PHE A 63 -8.48 4.92 0.58
C PHE A 63 -9.17 6.25 0.90
N ALA A 64 -9.53 7.05 -0.12
CA ALA A 64 -10.08 8.40 0.02
C ALA A 64 -9.24 9.31 0.95
N LEU A 65 -7.92 9.24 0.79
CA LEU A 65 -6.97 10.03 1.58
C LEU A 65 -6.73 11.40 0.90
N PRO A 66 -6.58 12.48 1.69
CA PRO A 66 -6.23 13.80 1.17
C PRO A 66 -4.82 13.83 0.56
#